data_AF-A0A9X2NS62-F1
#
_entry.id   AF-A0A9X2NS62-F1
#
_cell.length_a   1.000
_cell.length_b   1.000
_cell.length_c   1.000
_cell.angle_alpha   90.00
_cell.angle_beta   90.00
_cell.angle_gamma   90.00
#
_symmetry.space_group_name_H-M   'P 1'
#
loop_
_entity.id
_entity.type
_entity.pdbx_description
1 polymer ?
#
loop_
_entity_poly.entity_id
_entity_poly.type
_entity_poly.pdbx_seq_one_letter_code
_entity_poly.pdbx_strand_id
1 'polypeptide(L)'
;MMNYRAELDELMDNHLIELHKRELSVRNQRIIAGLAVLFLLFMFVLVIVYLWRDARRKKEYMALQQRLMENRAEVMLLNEIPESASNTKVAELHKLEEERFSICVSIFRTTEGSRKLDELKKATAKMQVSIADTYRQVMVSDIRKTFADVMKDLKEHYPGLTNDDLLYCILSLLRCSKFIVLCILDVSSDAIKTRKSRIKNKIDEELFNRMFDY
;
A
#
# COMPACT_ATOMS: atom_id res chain seq x y z
N MET A 1 -58.05 65.82 -6.24
CA MET A 1 -57.39 65.63 -4.93
C MET A 1 -57.19 64.14 -4.59
N MET A 2 -58.10 63.23 -4.97
CA MET A 2 -58.01 61.79 -4.68
C MET A 2 -56.92 61.04 -5.48
N ASN A 3 -56.70 61.39 -6.76
CA ASN A 3 -55.68 60.75 -7.62
C ASN A 3 -54.24 60.98 -7.13
N TYR A 4 -53.96 62.18 -6.63
CA TYR A 4 -52.64 62.56 -6.15
C TYR A 4 -52.20 61.77 -4.90
N ARG A 5 -53.14 61.38 -4.03
CA ARG A 5 -52.83 60.57 -2.85
C ARG A 5 -52.51 59.14 -3.21
N ALA A 6 -53.22 58.56 -4.19
CA ALA A 6 -52.97 57.22 -4.67
C ALA A 6 -51.60 57.11 -5.36
N GLU A 7 -51.24 58.09 -6.18
CA GLU A 7 -49.91 58.15 -6.82
C GLU A 7 -48.78 58.30 -5.78
N LEU A 8 -49.01 59.06 -4.71
CA LEU A 8 -48.04 59.23 -3.63
C LEU A 8 -47.83 57.94 -2.84
N ASP A 9 -48.91 57.21 -2.53
CA ASP A 9 -48.85 55.93 -1.81
C ASP A 9 -48.20 54.84 -2.67
N GLU A 10 -48.47 54.80 -3.98
CA GLU A 10 -47.83 53.86 -4.91
C GLU A 10 -46.32 54.14 -5.05
N LEU A 11 -45.93 55.41 -5.11
CA LEU A 11 -44.51 55.79 -5.15
C LEU A 11 -43.80 55.42 -3.83
N MET A 12 -44.46 55.63 -2.69
CA MET A 12 -43.94 55.29 -1.38
C MET A 12 -43.77 53.78 -1.19
N ASP A 13 -44.75 52.98 -1.62
CA ASP A 13 -44.69 51.52 -1.53
C ASP A 13 -43.60 50.95 -2.44
N ASN A 14 -43.52 51.42 -3.68
CA ASN A 14 -42.46 51.04 -4.61
C ASN A 14 -41.05 51.38 -4.07
N HIS A 15 -40.89 52.53 -3.44
CA HIS A 15 -39.63 52.91 -2.82
C HIS A 15 -39.27 52.02 -1.63
N LEU A 16 -40.26 51.65 -0.80
CA LEU A 16 -40.07 50.78 0.35
C LEU A 16 -39.67 49.35 -0.08
N ILE A 17 -40.30 48.85 -1.14
CA ILE A 17 -39.96 47.56 -1.77
C ILE A 17 -38.53 47.59 -2.33
N GLU A 18 -38.13 48.68 -2.99
CA GLU A 18 -36.77 48.81 -3.55
C GLU A 18 -35.71 48.83 -2.44
N LEU A 19 -35.98 49.55 -1.34
CA LEU A 19 -35.09 49.57 -0.18
C LEU A 19 -34.94 48.19 0.44
N HIS A 20 -36.04 47.46 0.64
CA HIS A 20 -36.00 46.11 1.21
C HIS A 20 -35.25 45.14 0.29
N LYS A 21 -35.44 45.25 -1.03
CA LYS A 21 -34.73 44.44 -2.03
C LYS A 21 -33.22 44.69 -2.00
N ARG A 22 -32.79 45.95 -1.85
CA ARG A 22 -31.37 46.31 -1.70
C ARG A 22 -30.77 45.75 -0.41
N GLU A 23 -31.48 45.84 0.71
CA GLU A 23 -30.99 45.30 1.99
C GLU A 23 -30.83 43.77 1.95
N LEU A 24 -31.82 43.06 1.38
CA LEU A 24 -31.74 41.61 1.18
C LEU A 24 -30.59 41.23 0.24
N SER A 25 -30.41 41.99 -0.85
CA SER A 25 -29.32 41.80 -1.82
C SER A 25 -27.95 41.91 -1.17
N VAL A 26 -27.72 42.95 -0.37
CA VAL A 26 -26.43 43.18 0.30
C VAL A 26 -26.17 42.11 1.36
N ARG A 27 -27.19 41.71 2.13
CA ARG A 27 -27.06 40.64 3.12
C ARG A 27 -26.76 39.29 2.45
N ASN A 28 -27.46 38.95 1.37
CA ASN A 28 -27.23 37.71 0.63
C ASN A 28 -25.84 37.70 -0.02
N GLN A 29 -25.41 38.82 -0.60
CA GLN A 29 -24.07 38.95 -1.19
C GLN A 29 -22.96 38.77 -0.14
N ARG A 30 -23.14 39.28 1.10
CA ARG A 30 -22.20 39.03 2.21
C ARG A 30 -22.18 37.57 2.64
N ILE A 31 -23.33 36.90 2.70
CA ILE A 31 -23.41 35.47 3.04
C ILE A 31 -22.72 34.62 1.96
N ILE A 32 -23.00 34.89 0.69
CA ILE A 32 -22.37 34.19 -0.45
C ILE A 32 -20.86 34.41 -0.46
N ALA A 33 -20.40 35.65 -0.23
CA ALA A 33 -18.97 35.95 -0.13
C ALA A 33 -18.32 35.21 1.06
N GLY A 34 -18.99 35.18 2.22
CA GLY A 34 -18.52 34.41 3.38
C GLY A 34 -18.44 32.91 3.11
N LEU A 35 -19.44 32.33 2.45
CA LEU A 35 -19.44 30.93 2.04
C LEU A 35 -18.33 30.61 1.05
N ALA A 36 -18.09 31.50 0.07
CA ALA A 36 -16.99 31.34 -0.88
C ALA A 36 -15.63 31.35 -0.18
N VAL A 37 -15.41 32.28 0.76
CA VAL A 37 -14.17 32.34 1.55
C VAL A 37 -14.00 31.08 2.41
N LEU A 38 -15.07 30.63 3.09
CA LEU A 38 -15.04 29.40 3.90
C LEU A 38 -14.69 28.18 3.05
N PHE A 39 -15.29 28.06 1.86
CA PHE A 39 -15.00 26.98 0.92
C PHE A 39 -13.54 27.00 0.45
N LEU A 40 -13.01 28.18 0.13
CA LEU A 40 -11.59 28.33 -0.25
C LEU A 40 -10.65 27.94 0.90
N LEU A 41 -10.97 28.33 2.14
CA LEU A 41 -10.20 27.92 3.32
C LEU A 41 -10.26 26.40 3.54
N PHE A 42 -11.43 25.78 3.38
CA PHE A 42 -11.58 24.34 3.49
C PHE A 42 -10.75 23.59 2.44
N MET A 43 -10.83 24.03 1.17
CA MET A 43 -10.01 23.46 0.09
C MET A 43 -8.51 23.62 0.37
N PHE A 44 -8.09 24.76 0.90
CA PHE A 44 -6.70 25.00 1.29
C PHE A 44 -6.23 24.04 2.40
N VAL A 45 -7.07 23.82 3.43
CA VAL A 45 -6.80 22.84 4.49
C VAL A 45 -6.68 21.42 3.91
N LEU A 46 -7.56 21.02 2.99
CA LEU A 46 -7.47 19.72 2.34
C LEU A 46 -6.17 19.55 1.55
N VAL A 47 -5.73 20.58 0.83
CA VAL A 47 -4.44 20.57 0.11
C VAL A 47 -3.28 20.43 1.10
N ILE A 48 -3.29 21.16 2.22
CA ILE A 48 -2.26 21.02 3.26
C ILE A 48 -2.26 19.60 3.84
N VAL A 49 -3.42 19.05 4.17
CA VAL A 49 -3.53 17.68 4.71
C VAL A 49 -3.04 16.65 3.69
N TYR A 50 -3.39 16.83 2.41
CA TYR A 50 -2.92 15.97 1.32
C TYR A 50 -1.40 16.04 1.17
N LEU A 51 -0.83 17.25 1.11
CA LEU A 51 0.62 17.46 1.02
C LEU A 51 1.35 16.96 2.26
N TRP A 52 0.78 17.11 3.45
CA TRP A 52 1.36 16.60 4.69
C TRP A 52 1.32 15.07 4.74
N ARG A 53 0.22 14.45 4.31
CA ARG A 53 0.10 12.99 4.15
C ARG A 53 1.08 12.47 3.11
N ASP A 54 1.21 13.17 1.98
CA ASP A 54 2.14 12.81 0.91
C ASP A 54 3.60 12.96 1.34
N ALA A 55 3.93 14.06 2.02
CA ALA A 55 5.24 14.30 2.60
C ALA A 55 5.57 13.28 3.72
N ARG A 56 4.59 12.89 4.54
CA ARG A 56 4.79 11.87 5.57
C ARG A 56 5.05 10.49 4.97
N ARG A 57 4.27 10.09 3.95
CA ARG A 57 4.56 8.90 3.15
C ARG A 57 5.98 8.96 2.58
N LYS A 58 6.35 10.06 1.92
CA LYS A 58 7.68 10.25 1.32
C LYS A 58 8.81 10.24 2.35
N LYS A 59 8.61 10.77 3.55
CA LYS A 59 9.60 10.72 4.65
C LYS A 59 9.82 9.30 5.14
N GLU A 60 8.75 8.52 5.27
CA GLU A 60 8.86 7.10 5.62
C GLU A 60 9.58 6.33 4.50
N TYR A 61 9.25 6.57 3.22
CA TYR A 61 9.97 5.98 2.08
C TYR A 61 11.45 6.38 2.01
N MET A 62 11.80 7.65 2.26
CA MET A 62 13.18 8.14 2.25
C MET A 62 13.98 7.63 3.44
N ALA A 63 13.38 7.59 4.64
CA ALA A 63 14.02 6.99 5.80
C ALA A 63 14.23 5.48 5.60
N LEU A 64 13.31 4.80 4.94
CA LEU A 64 13.46 3.38 4.57
C LEU A 64 14.54 3.19 3.51
N GLN A 65 14.58 4.02 2.47
CA GLN A 65 15.63 3.96 1.44
C GLN A 65 17.01 4.29 2.03
N GLN A 66 17.08 5.25 2.94
CA GLN A 66 18.32 5.59 3.64
C GLN A 66 18.77 4.42 4.51
N ARG A 67 17.88 3.79 5.28
CA ARG A 67 18.20 2.57 6.03
C ARG A 67 18.61 1.41 5.12
N LEU A 68 17.98 1.25 3.96
CA LEU A 68 18.38 0.24 2.96
C LEU A 68 19.77 0.53 2.40
N MET A 69 20.13 1.80 2.21
CA MET A 69 21.41 2.23 1.68
C MET A 69 22.53 2.16 2.73
N GLU A 70 22.23 2.51 3.98
CA GLU A 70 23.09 2.29 5.16
C GLU A 70 23.34 0.79 5.38
N ASN A 71 22.29 -0.04 5.37
CA ASN A 71 22.43 -1.50 5.47
C ASN A 71 23.26 -2.08 4.30
N ARG A 72 23.10 -1.58 3.07
CA ARG A 72 23.93 -2.02 1.93
C ARG A 72 25.40 -1.62 2.10
N ALA A 73 25.67 -0.43 2.62
CA ALA A 73 27.03 0.03 2.89
C ALA A 73 27.69 -0.75 4.03
N GLU A 74 26.93 -1.08 5.07
CA GLU A 74 27.37 -1.89 6.20
C GLU A 74 27.70 -3.32 5.78
N VAL A 75 26.88 -3.93 4.92
CA VAL A 75 27.18 -5.25 4.31
C VAL A 75 28.46 -5.20 3.47
N MET A 76 28.68 -4.11 2.71
CA MET A 76 29.89 -3.94 1.90
C MET A 76 31.14 -3.79 2.76
N LEU A 77 31.07 -3.06 3.88
CA LEU A 77 32.16 -2.97 4.86
C LEU A 77 32.40 -4.29 5.61
N LEU A 78 31.34 -5.04 5.92
CA LEU A 78 31.48 -6.34 6.58
C LEU A 78 32.22 -7.37 5.71
N ASN A 79 32.06 -7.26 4.39
CA ASN A 79 32.69 -8.12 3.38
C ASN A 79 34.20 -7.86 3.24
N GLU A 80 34.72 -6.76 3.79
CA GLU A 80 36.16 -6.40 3.78
C GLU A 80 36.93 -6.88 5.03
N ILE A 81 36.27 -7.38 6.08
CA ILE A 81 36.91 -7.78 7.34
C ILE A 81 37.30 -9.28 7.32
N PRO A 82 38.52 -9.70 7.75
CA PRO A 82 39.01 -11.09 7.60
C PRO A 82 38.22 -12.15 8.40
N GLU A 83 38.34 -13.41 7.98
CA GLU A 83 37.56 -14.61 8.32
C GLU A 83 37.42 -15.02 9.81
N SER A 84 38.04 -14.34 10.78
CA SER A 84 38.04 -14.78 12.19
C SER A 84 36.78 -14.41 13.01
N ALA A 85 35.75 -13.82 12.39
CA ALA A 85 34.51 -13.36 13.03
C ALA A 85 33.23 -13.95 12.39
N SER A 86 33.33 -15.08 11.70
CA SER A 86 32.28 -15.60 10.80
C SER A 86 30.92 -15.83 11.49
N ASN A 87 30.89 -16.38 12.70
CA ASN A 87 29.62 -16.74 13.35
C ASN A 87 28.78 -15.53 13.78
N THR A 88 29.41 -14.46 14.30
CA THR A 88 28.70 -13.23 14.69
C THR A 88 28.21 -12.46 13.46
N LYS A 89 29.04 -12.38 12.41
CA LYS A 89 28.66 -11.75 11.14
C LYS A 89 27.48 -12.46 10.47
N VAL A 90 27.49 -13.80 10.44
CA VAL A 90 26.39 -14.58 9.86
C VAL A 90 25.10 -14.35 10.64
N ALA A 91 25.17 -14.28 11.98
CA ALA A 91 23.99 -13.99 12.82
C ALA A 91 23.45 -12.56 12.61
N GLU A 92 24.32 -11.56 12.45
CA GLU A 92 23.91 -10.18 12.18
C GLU A 92 23.31 -10.01 10.78
N LEU A 93 23.92 -10.63 9.76
CA LEU A 93 23.39 -10.65 8.40
C LEU A 93 22.00 -11.30 8.36
N HIS A 94 21.85 -12.44 9.03
CA HIS A 94 20.57 -13.14 9.13
C HIS A 94 19.50 -12.29 9.81
N LYS A 95 19.86 -11.61 10.91
CA LYS A 95 18.95 -10.68 11.60
C LYS A 95 18.51 -9.53 10.69
N LEU A 96 19.42 -8.94 9.92
CA LEU A 96 19.11 -7.87 8.96
C LEU A 96 18.17 -8.37 7.85
N GLU A 97 18.34 -9.60 7.36
CA GLU A 97 17.43 -10.21 6.40
C GLU A 97 16.02 -10.40 6.97
N GLU A 98 15.90 -10.87 8.21
CA GLU A 98 14.60 -11.02 8.88
C GLU A 98 13.92 -9.67 9.10
N GLU A 99 14.66 -8.63 9.50
CA GLU A 99 14.12 -7.27 9.64
C GLU A 99 13.62 -6.72 8.30
N ARG A 100 14.40 -6.89 7.22
CA ARG A 100 13.99 -6.50 5.87
C ARG A 100 12.71 -7.23 5.45
N PHE A 101 12.63 -8.53 5.69
CA PHE A 101 11.43 -9.30 5.38
C PHE A 101 10.22 -8.82 6.19
N SER A 102 10.39 -8.55 7.50
CA SER A 102 9.35 -8.01 8.38
C SER A 102 8.81 -6.67 7.89
N ILE A 103 9.70 -5.78 7.43
CA ILE A 103 9.32 -4.50 6.81
C ILE A 103 8.48 -4.73 5.55
N CYS A 104 8.90 -5.61 4.64
CA CYS A 104 8.11 -5.96 3.46
C CYS A 104 6.72 -6.51 3.83
N VAL A 105 6.63 -7.35 4.86
CA VAL A 105 5.33 -7.84 5.37
C VAL A 105 4.46 -6.70 5.89
N SER A 106 5.04 -5.74 6.61
CA SER A 106 4.31 -4.55 7.10
C SER A 106 3.76 -3.71 5.94
N ILE A 107 4.58 -3.46 4.92
CA ILE A 107 4.17 -2.75 3.71
C ILE A 107 3.06 -3.52 3.00
N PHE A 108 3.23 -4.83 2.82
CA PHE A 108 2.27 -5.68 2.12
C PHE A 108 0.89 -5.62 2.79
N ARG A 109 0.85 -5.64 4.13
CA ARG A 109 -0.41 -5.52 4.91
C ARG A 109 -1.21 -4.26 4.61
N THR A 110 -0.59 -3.21 4.08
CA THR A 110 -1.28 -1.97 3.70
C THR A 110 -1.85 -2.00 2.29
N THR A 111 -1.60 -3.05 1.49
CA THR A 111 -2.03 -3.15 0.10
C THR A 111 -3.38 -3.86 -0.04
N GLU A 112 -4.05 -3.60 -1.17
CA GLU A 112 -5.28 -4.31 -1.54
C GLU A 112 -5.04 -5.81 -1.71
N GLY A 113 -3.90 -6.20 -2.27
CA GLY A 113 -3.48 -7.59 -2.39
C GLY A 113 -3.44 -8.33 -1.06
N SER A 114 -2.94 -7.72 0.03
CA SER A 114 -2.98 -8.37 1.35
C SER A 114 -4.39 -8.50 1.89
N ARG A 115 -5.23 -7.48 1.73
CA ARG A 115 -6.65 -7.55 2.14
C ARG A 115 -7.37 -8.70 1.44
N LYS A 116 -7.16 -8.85 0.12
CA LYS A 116 -7.73 -9.94 -0.68
C LYS A 116 -7.14 -11.30 -0.34
N LEU A 117 -5.85 -11.37 -0.01
CA LEU A 117 -5.23 -12.59 0.49
C LEU A 117 -5.85 -13.03 1.83
N ASP A 118 -6.14 -12.10 2.74
CA ASP A 118 -6.78 -12.40 4.02
C ASP A 118 -8.24 -12.81 3.86
N GLU A 119 -8.99 -12.17 2.95
CA GLU A 119 -10.34 -12.61 2.55
C GLU A 119 -10.30 -14.05 2.02
N LEU A 120 -9.34 -14.36 1.14
CA LEU A 120 -9.15 -15.69 0.59
C LEU A 120 -8.83 -16.73 1.68
N LYS A 121 -7.93 -16.41 2.61
CA LYS A 121 -7.55 -17.28 3.73
C LYS A 121 -8.74 -17.63 4.63
N LYS A 122 -9.70 -16.72 4.79
CA LYS A 122 -10.90 -16.89 5.64
C LYS A 122 -12.09 -17.52 4.91
N ALA A 123 -12.08 -17.52 3.58
CA ALA A 123 -13.17 -18.02 2.78
C ALA A 123 -13.28 -19.56 2.81
N THR A 124 -14.46 -20.08 2.50
CA THR A 124 -14.67 -21.53 2.31
C THR A 124 -13.97 -22.02 1.03
N ALA A 125 -13.62 -23.29 0.97
CA ALA A 125 -12.92 -23.88 -0.19
C ALA A 125 -13.62 -23.60 -1.54
N LYS A 126 -14.96 -23.62 -1.57
CA LYS A 126 -15.75 -23.31 -2.77
C LYS A 126 -15.60 -21.84 -3.20
N MET A 127 -15.59 -20.91 -2.24
CA MET A 127 -15.46 -19.48 -2.50
C MET A 127 -14.00 -19.08 -2.80
N GLN A 128 -13.03 -19.83 -2.28
CA GLN A 128 -11.62 -19.56 -2.47
C GLN A 128 -11.21 -19.54 -3.96
N VAL A 129 -11.72 -20.48 -4.75
CA VAL A 129 -11.45 -20.50 -6.21
C VAL A 129 -11.97 -19.22 -6.87
N SER A 130 -13.20 -18.82 -6.58
CA SER A 130 -13.81 -17.62 -7.16
C SER A 130 -13.10 -16.32 -6.74
N ILE A 131 -12.74 -16.19 -5.46
CA ILE A 131 -11.98 -15.03 -4.96
C ILE A 131 -10.62 -14.98 -5.65
N ALA A 132 -9.93 -16.12 -5.73
CA ALA A 132 -8.64 -16.19 -6.39
C ALA A 132 -8.76 -15.77 -7.85
N ASP A 133 -9.67 -16.36 -8.64
CA ASP A 133 -9.85 -16.00 -10.05
C ASP A 133 -10.11 -14.51 -10.28
N THR A 134 -10.86 -13.88 -9.37
CA THR A 134 -11.18 -12.46 -9.46
C THR A 134 -10.00 -11.55 -9.07
N TYR A 135 -9.27 -11.88 -8.00
CA TYR A 135 -8.29 -10.98 -7.38
C TYR A 135 -6.82 -11.43 -7.51
N ARG A 136 -6.56 -12.55 -8.19
CA ARG A 136 -5.22 -13.13 -8.40
C ARG A 136 -4.21 -12.12 -8.91
N GLN A 137 -4.55 -11.38 -9.96
CA GLN A 137 -3.64 -10.41 -10.54
C GLN A 137 -3.26 -9.30 -9.55
N VAL A 138 -4.22 -8.82 -8.75
CA VAL A 138 -3.97 -7.81 -7.70
C VAL A 138 -3.05 -8.38 -6.62
N MET A 139 -3.37 -9.57 -6.10
CA MET A 139 -2.53 -10.23 -5.09
C MET A 139 -1.11 -10.47 -5.60
N VAL A 140 -0.95 -11.06 -6.79
CA VAL A 140 0.37 -11.38 -7.36
C VAL A 140 1.16 -10.12 -7.68
N SER A 141 0.53 -9.09 -8.25
CA SER A 141 1.16 -7.78 -8.49
C SER A 141 1.71 -7.18 -7.20
N ASP A 142 0.88 -7.11 -6.16
CA ASP A 142 1.26 -6.47 -4.90
C ASP A 142 2.34 -7.26 -4.17
N ILE A 143 2.28 -8.59 -4.20
CA ILE A 143 3.35 -9.44 -3.66
C ILE A 143 4.66 -9.18 -4.42
N ARG A 144 4.64 -9.26 -5.76
CA ARG A 144 5.85 -9.07 -6.58
C ARG A 144 6.47 -7.69 -6.40
N LYS A 145 5.64 -6.63 -6.30
CA LYS A 145 6.11 -5.26 -6.07
C LYS A 145 6.69 -5.08 -4.67
N THR A 146 5.99 -5.59 -3.64
CA THR A 146 6.38 -5.36 -2.24
C THR A 146 7.62 -6.16 -1.85
N PHE A 147 7.77 -7.36 -2.41
CA PHE A 147 8.89 -8.26 -2.13
C PHE A 147 9.94 -8.28 -3.26
N ALA A 148 9.94 -7.27 -4.15
CA ALA A 148 10.82 -7.25 -5.32
C ALA A 148 12.30 -7.41 -4.95
N ASP A 149 12.76 -6.69 -3.93
CA ASP A 149 14.15 -6.78 -3.46
C ASP A 149 14.45 -8.15 -2.83
N VAL A 150 13.54 -8.72 -2.05
CA VAL A 150 13.71 -10.07 -1.47
C VAL A 150 13.77 -11.14 -2.57
N MET A 151 12.91 -11.03 -3.58
CA MET A 151 12.92 -11.92 -4.74
C MET A 151 14.20 -11.76 -5.56
N LYS A 152 14.70 -10.54 -5.70
CA LYS A 152 15.96 -10.25 -6.39
C LYS A 152 17.14 -10.85 -5.63
N ASP A 153 17.23 -10.64 -4.33
CA ASP A 153 18.30 -11.17 -3.48
C ASP A 153 18.30 -12.72 -3.54
N LEU A 154 17.14 -13.37 -3.45
CA LEU A 154 17.00 -14.82 -3.64
C LEU A 154 17.42 -15.28 -5.04
N LYS A 155 17.14 -14.49 -6.07
CA LYS A 155 17.51 -14.81 -7.46
C LYS A 155 19.02 -14.68 -7.70
N GLU A 156 19.67 -13.73 -7.04
CA GLU A 156 21.12 -13.53 -7.11
C GLU A 156 21.87 -14.67 -6.40
N HIS A 157 21.41 -15.09 -5.21
CA HIS A 157 21.98 -16.23 -4.49
C HIS A 157 21.68 -17.57 -5.17
N TYR A 158 20.50 -17.70 -5.78
CA TYR A 158 20.05 -18.93 -6.44
C TYR A 158 19.57 -18.67 -7.88
N PRO A 159 20.49 -18.48 -8.84
CA PRO A 159 20.17 -18.12 -10.22
C PRO A 159 19.25 -19.12 -10.94
N GLY A 160 19.21 -20.37 -10.47
CA GLY A 160 18.33 -21.41 -11.00
C GLY A 160 16.84 -21.20 -10.72
N LEU A 161 16.44 -20.34 -9.79
CA LEU A 161 15.02 -20.15 -9.43
C LEU A 161 14.27 -19.37 -10.50
N THR A 162 13.09 -19.85 -10.92
CA THR A 162 12.20 -19.09 -11.82
C THR A 162 11.42 -18.01 -11.07
N ASN A 163 10.86 -17.02 -11.76
CA ASN A 163 10.02 -15.99 -11.12
C ASN A 163 8.84 -16.56 -10.33
N ASP A 164 8.27 -17.65 -10.81
CA ASP A 164 7.19 -18.34 -10.10
C ASP A 164 7.70 -19.19 -8.93
N ASP A 165 8.95 -19.65 -8.96
CA ASP A 165 9.59 -20.27 -7.79
C ASP A 165 9.78 -19.23 -6.69
N LEU A 166 10.26 -18.05 -7.05
CA LEU A 166 10.39 -16.91 -6.14
C LEU A 166 9.02 -16.51 -5.57
N LEU A 167 7.97 -16.46 -6.40
CA LEU A 167 6.61 -16.18 -5.92
C LEU A 167 6.13 -17.25 -4.94
N TYR A 168 6.39 -18.54 -5.22
CA TYR A 168 6.06 -19.61 -4.29
C TYR A 168 6.83 -19.49 -2.97
N CYS A 169 8.12 -19.18 -3.04
CA CYS A 169 8.97 -18.89 -1.88
C CYS A 169 8.37 -17.80 -0.98
N ILE A 170 7.98 -16.65 -1.55
CA ILE A 170 7.35 -15.56 -0.79
C ILE A 170 6.00 -15.99 -0.20
N LEU A 171 5.16 -16.70 -0.95
CA LEU A 171 3.87 -17.19 -0.43
C LEU A 171 4.03 -18.15 0.76
N SER A 172 5.07 -18.99 0.74
CA SER A 172 5.42 -19.87 1.86
C SER A 172 5.97 -19.11 3.07
N LEU A 173 6.81 -18.09 2.86
CA LEU A 173 7.24 -17.19 3.93
C LEU A 173 6.07 -16.40 4.55
N LEU A 174 5.05 -16.05 3.75
CA LEU A 174 3.77 -15.47 4.20
C LEU A 174 2.83 -16.50 4.88
N ARG A 175 3.31 -17.73 5.10
CA ARG A 175 2.60 -18.85 5.73
C ARG A 175 1.25 -19.16 5.06
N CYS A 176 1.19 -19.06 3.73
CA CYS A 176 -0.01 -19.43 2.98
C CYS A 176 -0.18 -20.95 2.98
N SER A 177 -1.40 -21.47 3.18
CA SER A 177 -1.62 -22.91 3.13
C SER A 177 -1.39 -23.46 1.70
N LYS A 178 -1.14 -24.76 1.58
CA LYS A 178 -0.92 -25.42 0.27
C LYS A 178 -2.05 -25.14 -0.73
N PHE A 179 -3.29 -25.10 -0.25
CA PHE A 179 -4.46 -24.81 -1.08
C PHE A 179 -4.48 -23.35 -1.56
N ILE A 180 -4.19 -22.40 -0.67
CA ILE A 180 -4.11 -20.98 -1.03
C ILE A 180 -3.01 -20.72 -2.06
N VAL A 181 -1.86 -21.36 -1.90
CA VAL A 181 -0.76 -21.29 -2.87
C VAL A 181 -1.21 -21.80 -4.24
N LEU A 182 -1.89 -22.94 -4.28
CA LEU A 182 -2.44 -23.52 -5.51
C LEU A 182 -3.41 -22.55 -6.18
N CYS A 183 -4.33 -21.98 -5.39
CA CYS A 183 -5.28 -20.97 -5.83
C CYS A 183 -4.61 -19.69 -6.31
N ILE A 184 -3.42 -19.30 -5.86
CA ILE A 184 -2.77 -18.05 -6.31
C ILE A 184 -1.89 -18.29 -7.55
N LEU A 185 -1.13 -19.39 -7.54
CA LEU A 185 -0.22 -19.75 -8.63
C LEU A 185 -0.93 -20.28 -9.87
N ASP A 186 -2.20 -20.68 -9.76
CA ASP A 186 -3.04 -21.18 -10.86
C ASP A 186 -2.47 -22.44 -11.53
N VAL A 187 -2.00 -23.38 -10.73
CA VAL A 187 -1.36 -24.60 -11.22
C VAL A 187 -1.94 -25.84 -10.54
N SER A 188 -1.72 -27.01 -11.13
CA SER A 188 -2.13 -28.27 -10.52
C SER A 188 -1.33 -28.58 -9.24
N SER A 189 -1.90 -29.44 -8.38
CA SER A 189 -1.22 -29.93 -7.18
C SER A 189 0.13 -30.60 -7.50
N ASP A 190 0.21 -31.35 -8.60
CA ASP A 190 1.46 -32.02 -9.01
C ASP A 190 2.51 -31.05 -9.55
N ALA A 191 2.08 -29.95 -10.19
CA ALA A 191 2.97 -28.86 -10.56
C ALA A 191 3.57 -28.18 -9.31
N ILE A 192 2.80 -27.98 -8.23
CA ILE A 192 3.31 -27.47 -6.96
C ILE A 192 4.33 -28.42 -6.33
N LYS A 193 4.07 -29.73 -6.32
CA LYS A 193 5.02 -30.72 -5.78
C LYS A 193 6.34 -30.70 -6.55
N THR A 194 6.26 -30.73 -7.89
CA THR A 194 7.43 -30.64 -8.77
C THR A 194 8.20 -29.34 -8.53
N ARG A 195 7.48 -28.22 -8.36
CA ARG A 195 8.06 -26.92 -8.03
C ARG A 195 8.79 -26.95 -6.69
N LYS A 196 8.17 -27.47 -5.63
CA LYS A 196 8.78 -27.59 -4.29
C LYS A 196 10.05 -28.45 -4.34
N SER A 197 10.02 -29.58 -5.05
CA SER A 197 11.19 -30.45 -5.24
C SER A 197 12.33 -29.72 -5.97
N ARG A 198 11.99 -29.00 -7.05
CA ARG A 198 12.96 -28.18 -7.78
C ARG A 198 13.59 -27.09 -6.91
N ILE A 199 12.81 -26.44 -6.05
CA ILE A 199 13.33 -25.43 -5.11
C ILE A 199 14.25 -26.11 -4.08
N LYS A 200 13.84 -27.24 -3.49
CA LYS A 200 14.65 -28.02 -2.54
C LYS A 200 16.05 -28.34 -3.09
N ASN A 201 16.14 -28.70 -4.37
CA ASN A 201 17.41 -29.06 -5.00
C ASN A 201 18.28 -27.86 -5.38
N LYS A 202 17.81 -26.62 -5.17
CA LYS A 202 18.49 -25.39 -5.61
C LYS A 202 18.89 -24.46 -4.47
N ILE A 203 18.27 -24.59 -3.31
CA ILE A 203 18.53 -23.73 -2.15
C ILE A 203 19.09 -24.53 -0.98
N ASP A 204 19.74 -23.85 -0.04
CA ASP A 204 20.27 -24.50 1.16
C ASP A 204 19.17 -25.14 2.01
N GLU A 205 19.50 -26.28 2.63
CA GLU A 205 18.53 -27.07 3.41
C GLU A 205 17.94 -26.29 4.58
N GLU A 206 18.75 -25.45 5.25
CA GLU A 206 18.31 -24.59 6.34
C GLU A 206 17.23 -23.59 5.87
N LEU A 207 17.50 -22.91 4.76
CA LEU A 207 16.56 -21.95 4.18
C LEU A 207 15.28 -22.64 3.71
N PHE A 208 15.41 -23.80 3.05
CA PHE A 208 14.26 -24.59 2.62
C PHE A 208 13.34 -24.97 3.78
N ASN A 209 13.92 -25.49 4.87
CA ASN A 209 13.15 -25.90 6.04
C ASN A 209 12.46 -24.68 6.68
N ARG A 210 13.16 -23.56 6.85
CA ARG A 210 12.57 -22.32 7.38
C ARG A 210 11.33 -21.87 6.60
N MET A 211 11.37 -22.00 5.28
CA MET A 211 10.31 -21.56 4.38
C MET A 211 9.13 -22.52 4.31
N PHE A 212 9.38 -23.83 4.28
CA PHE A 212 8.37 -24.83 3.90
C PHE A 212 7.97 -25.80 5.02
N ASP A 213 8.59 -25.71 6.19
CA ASP A 213 8.30 -26.51 7.38
C ASP A 213 7.51 -25.67 8.39
N TYR A 214 6.18 -25.64 8.20
CA TYR A 214 5.19 -24.97 9.07
C TYR A 214 3.81 -25.61 8.93
#